data_AF-A0A1S8WSP5-F1
#
_entry.id   AF-A0A1S8WSP5-F1
#
_cell.length_a   1.000
_cell.length_b   1.000
_cell.length_c   1.000
_cell.angle_alpha   90.00
_cell.angle_beta   90.00
_cell.angle_gamma   90.00
#
_symmetry.space_group_name_H-M   'P 1'
#
loop_
_entity.id
_entity.type
_entity.pdbx_description
1 polymer ?
#
loop_
_entity_poly.entity_id
_entity_poly.type
_entity_poly.pdbx_seq_one_letter_code
_entity_poly.pdbx_strand_id
1 'polypeptide(L)'
;MLTSLQFSGASIANVIIGKVEEEVGQACSSNPFEGIVGLCYDTSQDEAQPTLMAQFIDKRVIERPTFSICEKRTNQPPGYLILGGVDPSFHVGELFYVDVNVYDPQLWTVMIDGRMSDVTCQNFAILEPRLITHFIILCRFQVGDSEFVEDSTFAVIDSGSPWIHVSPDALKEIHQIVKPIRFSDGFHFVDCSTMLQLPVIHFHLYGGQRLSLEPEYYVFKVTDILCVRLLHYCVMLRIQE
;
A
#
# COMPACT_ATOMS: atom_id res chain seq x y z
N MET A 1 -17.47 17.19 12.48
CA MET A 1 -18.95 17.39 12.39
C MET A 1 -19.61 16.05 12.71
N LEU A 2 -20.68 16.01 13.50
CA LEU A 2 -21.44 14.77 13.73
C LEU A 2 -22.43 14.59 12.57
N THR A 3 -22.36 13.46 11.88
CA THR A 3 -23.26 13.14 10.77
C THR A 3 -23.73 11.69 10.84
N SER A 4 -24.78 11.36 10.08
CA SER A 4 -25.17 9.98 9.82
C SER A 4 -24.43 9.45 8.61
N LEU A 5 -23.70 8.35 8.76
CA LEU A 5 -23.05 7.65 7.67
C LEU A 5 -23.88 6.41 7.30
N GLN A 6 -24.14 6.22 6.01
CA GLN A 6 -24.68 4.95 5.52
C GLN A 6 -23.53 4.07 5.02
N PHE A 7 -23.43 2.86 5.57
CA PHE A 7 -22.42 1.88 5.19
C PHE A 7 -23.08 0.51 5.02
N SER A 8 -23.01 -0.07 3.83
CA SER A 8 -23.61 -1.39 3.52
C SER A 8 -25.09 -1.53 3.93
N GLY A 9 -25.87 -0.46 3.77
CA GLY A 9 -27.29 -0.43 4.17
C GLY A 9 -27.55 -0.19 5.67
N ALA A 10 -26.52 -0.16 6.52
CA ALA A 10 -26.63 0.27 7.90
C ALA A 10 -26.50 1.80 8.01
N SER A 11 -27.38 2.43 8.78
CA SER A 11 -27.30 3.87 9.11
C SER A 11 -26.66 4.05 10.49
N ILE A 12 -25.51 4.71 10.52
CA ILE A 12 -24.70 4.91 11.72
C ILE A 12 -24.77 6.38 12.11
N ALA A 13 -25.45 6.68 13.21
CA ALA A 13 -25.62 8.05 13.67
C ALA A 13 -24.40 8.56 14.43
N ASN A 14 -24.19 9.88 14.37
CA ASN A 14 -23.18 10.61 15.14
C ASN A 14 -21.75 10.11 14.90
N VAL A 15 -21.40 9.83 13.64
CA VAL A 15 -20.02 9.56 13.22
C VAL A 15 -19.32 10.89 13.02
N ILE A 16 -18.12 11.02 13.59
CA ILE A 16 -17.20 12.13 13.35
C ILE A 16 -16.51 11.87 12.02
N ILE A 17 -16.74 12.78 11.08
CA ILE A 17 -16.06 12.81 9.79
C ILE A 17 -15.39 14.19 9.64
N GLY A 18 -14.18 14.19 9.11
CA GLY A 18 -13.44 15.41 8.76
C GLY A 18 -14.13 16.12 7.60
N LYS A 19 -14.25 17.44 7.70
CA LYS A 19 -14.72 18.29 6.61
C LYS A 19 -13.52 18.99 6.01
N VAL A 20 -13.34 18.87 4.69
CA VAL A 20 -12.36 19.66 3.96
C VAL A 20 -12.90 21.09 3.82
N GLU A 21 -12.13 22.08 4.29
CA GLU A 21 -12.47 23.51 4.15
C GLU A 21 -11.75 24.15 2.96
N GLU A 22 -10.55 23.66 2.65
CA GLU A 22 -9.72 24.13 1.56
C GLU A 22 -8.97 22.95 0.94
N GLU A 23 -8.98 22.87 -0.38
CA GLU A 23 -8.17 21.92 -1.15
C GLU A 23 -7.02 22.67 -1.82
N VAL A 24 -5.79 22.21 -1.62
CA VAL A 24 -4.59 22.80 -2.23
C VAL A 24 -4.09 21.87 -3.34
N GLY A 25 -3.90 22.41 -4.55
CA GLY A 25 -3.42 21.67 -5.72
C GLY A 25 -4.53 21.02 -6.54
N GLN A 26 -4.16 20.12 -7.47
CA GLN A 26 -5.10 19.43 -8.36
C GLN A 26 -5.25 17.93 -8.08
N ALA A 27 -4.50 17.40 -7.11
CA ALA A 27 -4.45 15.95 -6.85
C ALA A 27 -5.80 15.38 -6.40
N CYS A 28 -6.61 16.15 -5.66
CA CYS A 28 -7.92 15.72 -5.20
C CYS A 28 -9.02 15.91 -6.26
N SER A 29 -8.95 16.99 -7.03
CA SER A 29 -10.01 17.38 -7.96
C SER A 29 -10.13 16.49 -9.21
N SER A 30 -9.12 15.67 -9.50
CA SER A 30 -9.13 14.71 -10.62
C SER A 30 -9.53 13.28 -10.20
N ASN A 31 -9.78 13.04 -8.92
CA ASN A 31 -10.12 11.71 -8.42
C ASN A 31 -11.57 11.35 -8.72
N PRO A 32 -11.87 10.05 -8.94
CA PRO A 32 -13.25 9.58 -9.14
C PRO A 32 -14.04 9.48 -7.82
N PHE A 33 -13.48 9.93 -6.70
CA PHE A 33 -14.06 9.86 -5.37
C PHE A 33 -14.03 11.24 -4.68
N GLU A 34 -14.98 11.47 -3.78
CA GLU A 34 -15.20 12.75 -3.10
C GLU A 34 -14.43 12.89 -1.77
N GLY A 35 -13.83 11.80 -1.29
CA GLY A 35 -13.12 11.80 -0.01
C GLY A 35 -12.37 10.51 0.25
N ILE A 36 -11.64 10.51 1.38
CA ILE A 36 -10.76 9.41 1.79
C ILE A 36 -11.21 8.89 3.16
N VAL A 37 -11.20 7.57 3.33
CA VAL A 37 -11.39 6.90 4.62
C VAL A 37 -10.08 6.28 5.05
N GLY A 38 -9.44 6.87 6.06
CA GLY A 38 -8.22 6.33 6.66
C GLY A 38 -8.50 5.10 7.52
N LEU A 39 -7.75 4.03 7.30
CA LEU A 39 -7.81 2.77 8.07
C LEU A 39 -6.52 2.47 8.85
N CYS A 40 -5.60 3.43 8.90
CA CYS A 40 -4.43 3.38 9.76
C CYS A 40 -4.80 3.44 11.25
N TYR A 41 -3.83 3.12 12.09
CA TYR A 41 -3.94 3.22 13.53
C TYR A 41 -4.14 4.67 13.99
N ASP A 42 -4.65 4.83 15.21
CA ASP A 42 -4.73 6.14 15.85
C ASP A 42 -3.33 6.58 16.28
N THR A 43 -2.84 7.67 15.71
CA THR A 43 -1.48 8.19 15.94
C THR A 43 -1.47 9.43 16.80
N SER A 44 -2.66 9.85 17.23
CA SER A 44 -2.82 11.12 17.89
C SER A 44 -2.38 11.03 19.36
N GLN A 45 -1.31 11.76 19.69
CA GLN A 45 -1.05 12.20 21.07
C GLN A 45 -2.10 13.24 21.52
N ASP A 46 -2.79 13.86 20.55
CA ASP A 46 -3.95 14.73 20.75
C ASP A 46 -5.22 13.91 20.60
N GLU A 47 -5.82 13.51 21.72
CA GLU A 47 -7.07 12.72 21.89
C GLU A 47 -8.33 13.25 21.16
N ALA A 48 -8.22 14.10 20.14
CA ALA A 48 -9.30 14.92 19.65
C ALA A 48 -10.32 14.14 18.80
N GLN A 49 -9.94 13.09 18.05
CA GLN A 49 -10.88 12.39 17.16
C GLN A 49 -10.62 10.88 17.01
N PRO A 50 -11.58 10.01 17.37
CA PRO A 50 -11.44 8.56 17.22
C PRO A 50 -11.44 8.12 15.74
N THR A 51 -10.67 7.09 15.42
CA THR A 51 -10.68 6.43 14.09
C THR A 51 -12.07 5.92 13.72
N LEU A 52 -12.35 5.75 12.42
CA LEU A 52 -13.63 5.21 11.97
C LEU A 52 -13.92 3.83 12.57
N MET A 53 -12.89 2.96 12.61
CA MET A 53 -13.00 1.63 13.20
C MET A 53 -13.33 1.69 14.69
N ALA A 54 -12.68 2.59 15.45
CA ALA A 54 -12.98 2.79 16.87
C ALA A 54 -14.43 3.27 17.07
N GLN A 55 -14.89 4.21 16.26
CA GLN A 55 -16.28 4.69 16.29
C GLN A 55 -17.28 3.58 15.96
N PHE A 56 -16.97 2.67 15.04
CA PHE A 56 -17.86 1.57 14.66
C PHE A 56 -17.96 0.50 15.76
N ILE A 57 -16.86 0.26 16.48
CA ILE A 57 -16.84 -0.61 17.66
C ILE A 57 -17.68 -0.02 18.80
N ASP A 58 -17.44 1.26 19.15
CA ASP A 58 -18.18 1.96 20.21
C ASP A 58 -19.69 1.96 19.97
N LYS A 59 -20.10 2.19 18.71
CA LYS A 59 -21.50 2.18 18.28
C LYS A 59 -22.06 0.78 18.03
N ARG A 60 -21.29 -0.29 18.28
CA ARG A 60 -21.68 -1.71 18.10
C ARG A 60 -22.14 -2.04 16.68
N VAL A 61 -21.57 -1.38 15.68
CA VAL A 61 -21.80 -1.66 14.25
C VAL A 61 -21.01 -2.89 13.82
N ILE A 62 -19.78 -3.01 14.34
CA ILE A 62 -18.91 -4.17 14.16
C ILE A 62 -18.52 -4.71 15.54
N GLU A 63 -18.30 -6.03 15.62
CA GLU A 63 -17.93 -6.69 16.88
C GLU A 63 -16.42 -6.73 17.11
N ARG A 64 -15.63 -6.77 16.04
CA ARG A 64 -14.17 -6.93 16.08
C ARG A 64 -13.48 -5.80 15.32
N PRO A 65 -12.36 -5.26 15.83
CA PRO A 65 -11.59 -4.20 15.17
C PRO A 65 -10.72 -4.80 14.06
N THR A 66 -11.34 -5.48 13.11
CA THR A 66 -10.70 -6.16 11.99
C THR A 66 -11.35 -5.70 10.71
N PHE A 67 -10.58 -5.55 9.65
CA PHE A 67 -11.10 -5.36 8.30
C PHE A 67 -10.31 -6.21 7.31
N SER A 68 -10.91 -6.48 6.16
CA SER A 68 -10.23 -7.11 5.04
C SER A 68 -10.52 -6.36 3.75
N ILE A 69 -9.49 -6.22 2.93
CA ILE A 69 -9.57 -5.62 1.61
C ILE A 69 -9.41 -6.74 0.59
N CYS A 70 -10.36 -6.83 -0.34
CA CYS A 70 -10.37 -7.81 -1.41
C CYS A 70 -10.46 -7.07 -2.73
N GLU A 71 -9.31 -6.82 -3.35
CA GLU A 71 -9.25 -6.15 -4.64
C GLU A 71 -9.21 -7.15 -5.79
N LYS A 72 -9.72 -6.71 -6.95
CA LYS A 72 -9.62 -7.45 -8.20
C LYS A 72 -8.96 -6.59 -9.25
N ARG A 73 -8.21 -7.24 -10.14
CA ARG A 73 -7.50 -6.57 -11.25
C ARG A 73 -8.46 -5.95 -12.25
N THR A 74 -9.67 -6.50 -12.34
CA THR A 74 -10.78 -5.99 -13.12
C THR A 74 -11.81 -5.38 -12.19
N ASN A 75 -12.48 -4.32 -12.62
CA ASN A 75 -13.63 -3.73 -11.89
C ASN A 75 -14.89 -4.63 -11.91
N GLN A 76 -14.75 -5.87 -12.40
CA GLN A 76 -15.85 -6.84 -12.51
C GLN A 76 -15.37 -8.23 -12.06
N PRO A 77 -15.93 -8.79 -10.97
CA PRO A 77 -16.77 -8.08 -9.99
C PRO A 77 -15.96 -7.01 -9.23
N PRO A 78 -16.61 -6.05 -8.55
CA PRO A 78 -15.91 -4.99 -7.82
C PRO A 78 -15.03 -5.54 -6.69
N GLY A 79 -14.10 -4.71 -6.20
CA GLY A 79 -13.41 -4.96 -4.94
C GLY A 79 -14.35 -4.79 -3.73
N TYR A 80 -13.95 -5.38 -2.60
CA TYR A 80 -14.73 -5.35 -1.36
C TYR A 80 -13.86 -4.88 -0.19
N LEU A 81 -14.44 -3.99 0.63
CA LEU A 81 -13.96 -3.71 1.98
C LEU A 81 -14.94 -4.35 2.96
N ILE A 82 -14.45 -5.25 3.79
CA ILE A 82 -15.25 -5.94 4.81
C ILE A 82 -14.78 -5.43 6.16
N LEU A 83 -15.72 -4.95 6.98
CA LEU A 83 -15.45 -4.49 8.34
C LEU A 83 -16.00 -5.51 9.34
N GLY A 84 -15.25 -5.78 10.40
CA GLY A 84 -15.63 -6.72 11.47
C GLY A 84 -15.21 -8.18 11.25
N GLY A 85 -14.54 -8.50 10.14
CA GLY A 85 -14.16 -9.87 9.84
C GLY A 85 -13.49 -10.07 8.50
N VAL A 86 -13.47 -11.34 8.07
CA VAL A 86 -12.95 -11.82 6.79
C VAL A 86 -14.00 -12.77 6.20
N ASP A 87 -14.20 -12.72 4.89
CA ASP A 87 -15.05 -13.67 4.17
C ASP A 87 -14.16 -14.72 3.46
N PRO A 88 -14.26 -16.01 3.84
CA PRO A 88 -13.46 -17.09 3.27
C PRO A 88 -13.62 -17.31 1.77
N SER A 89 -14.68 -16.78 1.16
CA SER A 89 -14.89 -16.91 -0.29
C SER A 89 -13.92 -16.04 -1.12
N PHE A 90 -13.24 -15.08 -0.50
CA PHE A 90 -12.27 -14.19 -1.18
C PHE A 90 -10.81 -14.64 -1.06
N HIS A 91 -10.50 -15.75 -0.38
CA HIS A 91 -9.14 -16.28 -0.31
C HIS A 91 -9.10 -17.79 -0.54
N VAL A 92 -7.93 -18.27 -0.97
CA VAL A 92 -7.68 -19.70 -1.15
C VAL A 92 -6.69 -20.14 -0.09
N GLY A 93 -6.96 -21.29 0.54
CA GLY A 93 -6.13 -21.80 1.62
C GLY A 93 -6.28 -21.01 2.91
N GLU A 94 -5.36 -21.27 3.84
CA GLU A 94 -5.34 -20.63 5.15
C GLU A 94 -4.67 -19.26 5.09
N LEU A 95 -5.19 -18.31 5.88
CA LEU A 95 -4.53 -17.04 6.10
C LEU A 95 -3.28 -17.26 6.94
N PHE A 96 -2.17 -16.66 6.52
CA PHE A 96 -1.01 -16.49 7.37
C PHE A 96 -1.01 -15.06 7.92
N TYR A 97 -0.47 -14.88 9.12
CA TYR A 97 -0.38 -13.60 9.79
C TYR A 97 1.08 -13.16 9.86
N VAL A 98 1.28 -11.86 9.75
CA VAL A 98 2.59 -11.21 9.90
C VAL A 98 2.45 -10.14 10.96
N ASP A 99 3.41 -10.10 11.88
CA ASP A 99 3.41 -9.12 12.93
C ASP A 99 3.64 -7.72 12.37
N VAL A 100 2.79 -6.80 12.76
CA VAL A 100 2.92 -5.38 12.44
C VAL A 100 4.03 -4.79 13.30
N ASN A 101 4.84 -3.90 12.73
CA ASN A 101 5.92 -3.22 13.44
C ASN A 101 5.36 -2.31 14.53
N VAL A 102 5.52 -2.72 15.78
CA VAL A 102 5.07 -1.95 16.96
C VAL A 102 5.86 -0.65 17.19
N TYR A 103 7.01 -0.48 16.54
CA TYR A 103 7.84 0.73 16.66
C TYR A 103 7.39 1.89 15.77
N ASP A 104 6.57 1.60 14.75
CA ASP A 104 5.88 2.61 13.96
C ASP A 104 4.37 2.30 13.94
N PRO A 105 3.67 2.58 15.06
CA PRO A 105 2.27 2.21 15.22
C PRO A 105 1.34 3.09 14.40
N GLN A 106 1.84 3.83 13.41
CA GLN A 106 1.07 4.78 12.62
C GLN A 106 0.54 4.19 11.32
N LEU A 107 1.26 3.23 10.76
CA LEU A 107 0.98 2.64 9.47
C LEU A 107 0.88 1.12 9.61
N TRP A 108 0.31 0.46 8.61
CA TRP A 108 0.31 -1.00 8.50
C TRP A 108 1.68 -1.48 8.02
N THR A 109 2.69 -1.30 8.87
CA THR A 109 4.09 -1.61 8.57
C THR A 109 4.41 -3.05 8.94
N VAL A 110 4.90 -3.86 8.01
CA VAL A 110 5.31 -5.25 8.25
C VAL A 110 6.81 -5.41 8.09
N MET A 111 7.40 -6.30 8.89
CA MET A 111 8.81 -6.64 8.75
C MET A 111 9.04 -7.58 7.57
N ILE A 112 10.04 -7.25 6.76
CA ILE A 112 10.59 -8.08 5.69
C ILE A 112 11.89 -8.68 6.20
N ASP A 113 12.21 -9.92 5.81
CA ASP A 113 13.33 -10.72 6.33
C ASP A 113 14.71 -10.12 6.00
N GLY A 114 15.08 -9.04 6.70
CA GLY A 114 16.43 -8.53 6.84
C GLY A 114 16.99 -9.01 8.18
N ARG A 115 18.19 -9.59 8.19
CA ARG A 115 18.85 -9.96 9.44
C ARG A 115 18.91 -8.75 10.36
N MET A 116 18.33 -8.89 11.55
CA MET A 116 18.17 -7.84 12.56
C MET A 116 19.49 -7.41 13.23
N SER A 117 20.67 -7.74 12.68
CA SER A 117 21.95 -7.50 13.38
C SER A 117 22.61 -6.15 13.11
N ASP A 118 22.29 -5.40 12.05
CA ASP A 118 23.12 -4.23 11.68
C ASP A 118 22.39 -3.00 11.11
N VAL A 119 21.12 -2.77 11.47
CA VAL A 119 20.45 -1.49 11.14
C VAL A 119 20.07 -0.75 12.42
N THR A 120 20.95 0.13 12.88
CA THR A 120 20.49 1.30 13.63
C THR A 120 19.63 2.14 12.69
N CYS A 121 18.31 2.14 12.89
CA CYS A 121 17.44 3.18 12.35
C CYS A 121 17.97 4.52 12.89
N GLN A 122 18.84 5.18 12.13
CA GLN A 122 19.11 6.58 12.40
C GLN A 122 17.82 7.31 12.04
N ASN A 123 17.16 7.83 13.09
CA ASN A 123 16.03 8.73 13.01
C ASN A 123 16.23 9.72 11.84
N PHE A 124 15.54 9.51 10.72
CA PHE A 124 15.34 10.61 9.79
C PHE A 124 14.24 11.46 10.41
N ALA A 125 14.68 12.54 11.05
CA ALA A 125 13.83 13.53 11.67
C ALA A 125 12.80 14.03 10.65
N ILE A 126 11.56 14.09 11.10
CA ILE A 126 10.50 14.92 10.54
C ILE A 126 11.03 16.37 10.50
N LEU A 127 11.19 16.91 9.30
CA LEU A 127 11.26 18.35 9.03
C LEU A 127 10.18 18.56 7.96
N GLU A 128 8.89 18.73 8.27
CA GLU A 128 8.17 19.85 8.90
C GLU A 128 6.66 19.45 8.96
N PRO A 129 5.78 20.12 9.74
CA PRO A 129 4.45 19.62 10.10
C PRO A 129 3.33 19.74 9.03
N ARG A 130 3.63 20.09 7.77
CA ARG A 130 2.58 20.50 6.80
C ARG A 130 2.50 19.74 5.47
N LEU A 131 3.28 18.67 5.28
CA LEU A 131 3.14 17.79 4.12
C LEU A 131 3.24 16.33 4.60
N ILE A 132 2.10 15.67 4.78
CA ILE A 132 2.06 14.22 4.92
C ILE A 132 2.19 13.64 3.51
N THR A 133 3.42 13.34 3.09
CA THR A 133 3.66 12.47 1.93
C THR A 133 4.49 11.29 2.41
N HIS A 134 3.84 10.36 3.13
CA HIS A 134 4.49 9.13 3.57
C HIS A 134 4.30 8.05 2.50
N PHE A 135 5.32 7.83 1.68
CA PHE A 135 5.45 6.58 0.91
C PHE A 135 6.86 6.04 1.14
N ILE A 136 7.05 5.27 2.21
CA ILE A 136 8.24 4.44 2.37
C ILE A 136 7.77 2.99 2.18
N ILE A 137 8.05 2.44 1.01
CA ILE A 137 8.05 1.00 0.82
C ILE A 137 9.45 0.66 0.31
N LEU A 138 10.22 0.04 1.19
CA LEU A 138 11.58 -0.43 0.92
C LEU A 138 11.56 -1.93 1.27
N CYS A 139 11.68 -2.80 0.27
CA CYS A 139 11.53 -4.23 0.46
C CYS A 139 12.82 -4.95 0.14
N ARG A 140 13.22 -5.91 0.97
CA ARG A 140 14.03 -7.04 0.50
C ARG A 140 13.15 -7.94 -0.37
N PHE A 141 13.55 -8.11 -1.61
CA PHE A 141 12.92 -9.03 -2.54
C PHE A 141 13.98 -9.81 -3.33
N GLN A 142 13.53 -10.86 -3.98
CA GLN A 142 14.32 -11.68 -4.87
C GLN A 142 13.63 -11.74 -6.23
N VAL A 143 14.40 -11.72 -7.31
CA VAL A 143 13.87 -11.73 -8.68
C VAL A 143 14.30 -13.03 -9.37
N GLY A 144 13.37 -13.96 -9.53
CA GLY A 144 13.70 -15.32 -9.98
C GLY A 144 14.68 -15.99 -9.02
N ASP A 145 15.76 -16.54 -9.56
CA ASP A 145 16.84 -17.20 -8.79
C ASP A 145 18.01 -16.26 -8.44
N SER A 146 17.82 -14.94 -8.54
CA SER A 146 18.87 -13.95 -8.22
C SER A 146 19.28 -13.99 -6.76
N GLU A 147 20.42 -13.37 -6.44
CA GLU A 147 20.72 -12.97 -5.06
C GLU A 147 19.66 -11.98 -4.55
N PHE A 148 19.55 -11.89 -3.22
CA PHE A 148 18.64 -10.95 -2.58
C PHE A 148 19.08 -9.52 -2.81
N VAL A 149 18.11 -8.67 -3.14
CA VAL A 149 18.31 -7.22 -3.19
C VAL A 149 18.21 -6.69 -1.76
N GLU A 150 19.33 -6.27 -1.17
CA GLU A 150 19.37 -5.78 0.21
C GLU A 150 18.87 -4.34 0.30
N ASP A 151 17.56 -4.17 0.45
CA ASP A 151 16.96 -2.87 0.78
C ASP A 151 15.98 -2.99 1.95
N SER A 152 16.46 -2.65 3.15
CA SER A 152 15.72 -2.43 4.40
C SER A 152 14.84 -3.58 4.93
N THR A 153 14.27 -3.37 6.12
CA THR A 153 13.59 -4.38 6.94
C THR A 153 12.05 -4.19 6.99
N PHE A 154 11.47 -3.20 6.30
CA PHE A 154 10.05 -2.83 6.53
C PHE A 154 9.29 -2.39 5.27
N ALA A 155 8.05 -2.86 5.11
CA ALA A 155 7.12 -2.41 4.08
C ALA A 155 5.80 -1.91 4.68
N VAL A 156 5.18 -0.92 4.03
CA VAL A 156 3.84 -0.44 4.39
C VAL A 156 2.80 -1.07 3.45
N ILE A 157 1.74 -1.61 4.03
CA ILE A 157 0.56 -2.08 3.30
C ILE A 157 -0.43 -0.92 3.15
N ASP A 158 -0.49 -0.34 1.96
CA ASP A 158 -1.29 0.87 1.68
C ASP A 158 -2.20 0.68 0.47
N SER A 159 -3.50 0.50 0.71
CA SER A 159 -4.51 0.42 -0.37
C SER A 159 -4.75 1.75 -1.07
N GLY A 160 -4.27 2.87 -0.51
CA GLY A 160 -4.31 4.18 -1.14
C GLY A 160 -3.25 4.37 -2.23
N SER A 161 -2.25 3.49 -2.30
CA SER A 161 -1.22 3.54 -3.34
C SER A 161 -1.52 2.57 -4.50
N PRO A 162 -1.59 3.07 -5.75
CA PRO A 162 -1.84 2.22 -6.92
C PRO A 162 -0.60 1.45 -7.40
N TRP A 163 0.58 1.72 -6.86
CA TRP A 163 1.85 1.16 -7.34
C TRP A 163 2.67 0.54 -6.22
N ILE A 164 3.55 -0.40 -6.59
CA ILE A 164 4.55 -0.91 -5.66
C ILE A 164 5.73 0.06 -5.69
N HIS A 165 5.89 0.79 -4.59
CA HIS A 165 7.03 1.67 -4.41
C HIS A 165 8.24 0.86 -3.96
N VAL A 166 9.40 1.15 -4.57
CA VAL A 166 10.69 0.56 -4.21
C VAL A 166 11.77 1.64 -4.16
N SER A 167 12.89 1.34 -3.49
CA SER A 167 14.10 2.17 -3.51
C SER A 167 14.63 2.37 -4.93
N PRO A 168 15.40 3.45 -5.18
CA PRO A 168 16.15 3.61 -6.41
C PRO A 168 17.13 2.45 -6.71
N ASP A 169 17.76 1.88 -5.67
CA ASP A 169 18.71 0.77 -5.82
C ASP A 169 18.00 -0.52 -6.21
N ALA A 170 16.97 -0.92 -5.45
CA ALA A 170 16.01 -1.95 -5.86
C ALA A 170 15.51 -1.78 -7.30
N LEU A 171 15.07 -0.57 -7.66
CA LEU A 171 14.59 -0.26 -8.99
C LEU A 171 15.65 -0.56 -10.06
N LYS A 172 16.88 -0.12 -9.81
CA LYS A 172 18.03 -0.29 -10.71
C LYS A 172 18.33 -1.76 -10.94
N GLU A 173 18.27 -2.59 -9.89
CA GLU A 173 18.47 -4.04 -10.03
C GLU A 173 17.35 -4.71 -10.83
N ILE A 174 16.10 -4.38 -10.54
CA ILE A 174 14.96 -4.89 -11.31
C ILE A 174 15.10 -4.48 -12.79
N HIS A 175 15.59 -3.27 -13.09
CA HIS A 175 15.81 -2.82 -14.47
C HIS A 175 16.87 -3.63 -15.23
N GLN A 176 17.87 -4.17 -14.56
CA GLN A 176 18.86 -5.04 -15.21
C GLN A 176 18.22 -6.35 -15.70
N ILE A 177 17.18 -6.80 -15.00
CA ILE A 177 16.50 -8.07 -15.27
C ILE A 177 15.33 -7.88 -16.23
N VAL A 178 14.41 -6.98 -15.88
CA VAL A 178 13.17 -6.71 -16.63
C VAL A 178 13.44 -5.96 -17.94
N LYS A 179 14.56 -5.22 -18.03
CA LYS A 179 15.03 -4.51 -19.23
C LYS A 179 13.94 -3.66 -19.91
N PRO A 180 13.51 -2.55 -19.28
CA PRO A 180 12.50 -1.68 -19.86
C PRO A 180 12.94 -1.13 -21.22
N ILE A 181 12.01 -1.09 -22.16
CA ILE A 181 12.25 -0.66 -23.56
C ILE A 181 12.16 0.86 -23.74
N ARG A 182 11.42 1.55 -22.85
CA ARG A 182 11.30 3.01 -22.83
C ARG A 182 10.82 3.51 -21.47
N PHE A 183 11.11 4.78 -21.20
CA PHE A 183 10.54 5.55 -20.10
C PHE A 183 9.75 6.73 -20.68
N SER A 184 8.47 6.85 -20.34
CA SER A 184 7.59 7.94 -20.77
C SER A 184 6.51 8.17 -19.72
N ASP A 185 6.11 9.42 -19.52
CA ASP A 185 5.01 9.80 -18.63
C ASP A 185 5.14 9.27 -17.19
N GLY A 186 6.38 9.13 -16.70
CA GLY A 186 6.67 8.57 -15.38
C GLY A 186 6.71 7.04 -15.32
N PHE A 187 6.46 6.34 -16.44
CA PHE A 187 6.36 4.88 -16.47
C PHE A 187 7.49 4.22 -17.25
N HIS A 188 7.95 3.09 -16.73
CA HIS A 188 8.83 2.16 -17.43
C HIS A 188 7.99 1.14 -18.19
N PHE A 189 8.19 1.08 -19.50
CA PHE A 189 7.49 0.17 -20.39
C PHE A 189 8.33 -1.07 -20.69
N VAL A 190 7.66 -2.19 -20.89
CA VAL A 190 8.24 -3.48 -21.25
C VAL A 190 7.54 -4.03 -22.50
N ASP A 191 8.22 -4.93 -23.21
CA ASP A 191 7.66 -5.62 -24.36
C ASP A 191 6.63 -6.66 -23.89
N CYS A 192 5.38 -6.55 -24.33
CA CYS A 192 4.35 -7.52 -23.93
C CYS A 192 4.64 -8.94 -24.43
N SER A 193 5.39 -9.09 -25.53
CA SER A 193 5.74 -10.42 -26.08
C SER A 193 6.67 -11.21 -25.17
N THR A 194 7.44 -10.53 -24.32
CA THR A 194 8.36 -11.14 -23.35
C THR A 194 7.78 -11.18 -21.94
N MET A 195 6.55 -10.69 -21.72
CA MET A 195 5.93 -10.61 -20.39
C MET A 195 5.93 -11.95 -19.65
N LEU A 196 5.55 -13.05 -20.33
CA LEU A 196 5.52 -14.39 -19.72
C LEU A 196 6.93 -14.96 -19.43
N GLN A 197 7.98 -14.33 -19.93
CA GLN A 197 9.37 -14.71 -19.68
C GLN A 197 10.00 -13.87 -18.55
N LEU A 198 9.29 -12.86 -18.06
CA LEU A 198 9.76 -12.08 -16.93
C LEU A 198 9.77 -12.96 -15.66
N PRO A 199 10.65 -12.66 -14.70
CA PRO A 199 10.83 -13.48 -13.50
C PRO A 199 9.70 -13.29 -12.48
N VAL A 200 9.49 -14.27 -11.62
CA VAL A 200 8.66 -14.09 -10.42
C VAL A 200 9.39 -13.20 -9.42
N ILE A 201 8.69 -12.25 -8.79
CA ILE A 201 9.25 -11.42 -7.71
C ILE A 201 8.81 -12.01 -6.38
N HIS A 202 9.76 -12.41 -5.54
CA HIS A 202 9.51 -12.97 -4.21
C HIS A 202 9.79 -11.93 -3.13
N PHE A 203 8.78 -11.63 -2.31
CA PHE A 203 8.91 -10.87 -1.08
C PHE A 203 8.99 -11.85 0.09
N HIS A 204 10.06 -11.75 0.87
CA HIS A 204 10.32 -12.63 2.00
C HIS A 204 10.01 -11.91 3.29
N LEU A 205 8.94 -12.30 3.96
CA LEU A 205 8.43 -11.65 5.16
C LEU A 205 9.13 -12.23 6.39
N TYR A 206 9.30 -11.39 7.41
CA TYR A 206 9.77 -11.86 8.71
C TYR A 206 8.82 -12.95 9.24
N GLY A 207 9.39 -14.01 9.80
CA GLY A 207 8.63 -15.22 10.18
C GLY A 207 8.62 -16.32 9.11
N GLY A 208 9.33 -16.15 8.00
CA GLY A 208 9.61 -17.20 7.01
C GLY A 208 8.56 -17.35 5.91
N GLN A 209 7.56 -16.47 5.87
CA GLN A 209 6.53 -16.48 4.84
C GLN A 209 7.01 -15.80 3.56
N ARG A 210 6.57 -16.30 2.41
CA ARG A 210 6.97 -15.80 1.10
C ARG A 210 5.75 -15.43 0.26
N LEU A 211 5.67 -14.17 -0.13
CA LEU A 211 4.73 -13.68 -1.13
C LEU A 211 5.39 -13.67 -2.50
N SER A 212 4.73 -14.20 -3.51
CA SER A 212 5.28 -14.32 -4.87
C SER A 212 4.37 -13.61 -5.87
N LEU A 213 4.93 -12.69 -6.64
CA LEU A 213 4.24 -11.96 -7.68
C LEU A 213 4.73 -12.47 -9.04
N GLU A 214 3.88 -13.21 -9.72
CA GLU A 214 4.05 -13.57 -11.12
C GLU A 214 4.10 -12.32 -12.03
N PRO A 215 4.73 -12.39 -13.22
CA PRO A 215 4.79 -11.30 -14.18
C PRO A 215 3.47 -10.65 -14.49
N GLU A 216 2.42 -11.47 -14.58
CA GLU A 216 1.09 -10.95 -14.82
C GLU A 216 0.71 -9.93 -13.76
N TYR A 217 1.11 -10.05 -12.49
CA TYR A 217 0.71 -9.19 -11.37
C TYR A 217 1.42 -7.84 -11.30
N TYR A 218 2.66 -7.74 -11.77
CA TYR A 218 3.43 -6.48 -11.72
C TYR A 218 3.63 -5.82 -13.10
N VAL A 219 3.03 -6.39 -14.15
CA VAL A 219 2.98 -5.82 -15.51
C VAL A 219 1.52 -5.59 -15.92
N PHE A 220 1.21 -4.38 -16.36
CA PHE A 220 -0.11 -3.98 -16.84
C PHE A 220 -0.09 -3.77 -18.35
N LYS A 221 -1.02 -4.40 -19.05
CA LYS A 221 -1.15 -4.28 -20.50
C LYS A 221 -1.89 -3.00 -20.87
N VAL A 222 -1.24 -2.08 -21.58
CA VAL A 222 -1.84 -0.82 -22.06
C VAL A 222 -2.42 -1.01 -23.46
N THR A 223 -1.69 -1.69 -24.35
CA THR A 223 -2.16 -2.12 -25.68
C THR A 223 -1.67 -3.54 -25.98
N ASP A 224 -2.01 -4.11 -27.13
CA ASP A 224 -1.53 -5.44 -27.54
C ASP A 224 -0.01 -5.58 -27.59
N ILE A 225 0.72 -4.48 -27.76
CA ILE A 225 2.18 -4.46 -27.93
C ILE A 225 2.89 -3.71 -26.80
N LEU A 226 2.17 -3.02 -25.91
CA LEU A 226 2.76 -2.10 -24.95
C LEU A 226 2.28 -2.40 -23.53
N CYS A 227 3.24 -2.73 -22.67
CA CYS A 227 3.00 -3.07 -21.28
C CYS A 227 3.74 -2.09 -20.36
N VAL A 228 3.12 -1.70 -19.25
CA VAL A 228 3.66 -0.82 -18.20
C VAL A 228 3.97 -1.65 -16.98
N ARG A 229 5.12 -1.40 -16.34
CA ARG A 229 5.46 -2.05 -15.08
C ARG A 229 4.91 -1.25 -13.89
N LEU A 230 4.34 -1.94 -12.90
CA LEU A 230 3.70 -1.36 -11.70
C LEU A 230 4.71 -0.95 -10.61
N LEU A 231 5.99 -1.25 -10.79
CA LEU A 231 7.03 -0.91 -9.83
C LEU A 231 7.59 0.47 -10.15
N HIS A 232 7.43 1.41 -9.23
CA HIS A 232 7.84 2.79 -9.39
C HIS A 232 8.83 3.17 -8.29
N TYR A 233 9.83 4.00 -8.62
CA TYR A 233 10.65 4.60 -7.57
C TYR A 233 9.89 5.77 -6.97
N CYS A 234 10.00 5.95 -5.67
CA CYS A 234 9.46 7.14 -5.03
C CYS A 234 10.35 8.35 -5.37
N VAL A 235 9.86 9.28 -6.19
CA VAL A 235 10.45 10.61 -6.31
C VAL A 235 9.90 11.44 -5.14
N MET A 236 10.74 11.76 -4.16
CA MET A 236 10.41 12.82 -3.20
C MET A 236 10.32 14.14 -3.97
N LEU A 237 9.11 14.57 -4.33
CA LEU A 237 8.88 15.89 -4.88
C LEU A 237 9.03 16.91 -3.74
N ARG A 238 10.20 17.55 -3.70
CA ARG A 238 10.39 18.79 -2.93
C ARG A 238 9.58 19.88 -3.62
N ILE A 239 8.39 20.19 -3.12
CA ILE A 239 7.77 21.49 -3.40
C ILE A 239 8.55 22.49 -2.56
N GLN A 240 9.47 23.21 -3.20
CA GLN A 240 10.05 24.41 -2.60
C GLN A 240 8.98 25.51 -2.66
N GLU A 241 8.70 26.15 -1.52
CA GLU A 241 8.21 27.54 -1.53
C GLU A 241 9.34 28.48 -1.97
#